data_AF-A0A1Q5XD60-F1
#
_entry.id   AF-A0A1Q5XD60-F1
#
_cell.length_a   1.000
_cell.length_b   1.000
_cell.length_c   1.000
_cell.angle_alpha   90.00
_cell.angle_beta   90.00
_cell.angle_gamma   90.00
#
_symmetry.space_group_name_H-M   'P 1'
#
loop_
_entity.id
_entity.type
_entity.pdbx_description
1 polymer ?
#
loop_
_entity_poly.entity_id
_entity_poly.type
_entity_poly.pdbx_seq_one_letter_code
_entity_poly.pdbx_strand_id
1 'polypeptide(L)' 'MNEFIVDTTCGRHFQWSAPDYESLLQSLLFRGYKAKFIMPLAEYNELTAFREEVERELKESA' A
#
# COMPACT_ATOMS: atom_id res chain seq x y z
N MET A 1 -5.65 11.59 10.76
CA MET A 1 -5.61 10.12 10.56
C MET A 1 -4.77 9.87 9.33
N ASN A 2 -3.90 8.87 9.37
CA ASN A 2 -3.02 8.50 8.27
C ASN A 2 -3.64 7.35 7.48
N GLU A 3 -3.38 7.34 6.18
CA GLU A 3 -3.88 6.31 5.28
C GLU A 3 -2.73 5.45 4.80
N PHE A 4 -2.95 4.13 4.78
CA PHE A 4 -1.95 3.14 4.43
C PHE A 4 -2.53 2.20 3.38
N ILE A 5 -1.69 1.77 2.45
CA ILE A 5 -1.95 0.59 1.66
C ILE A 5 -1.39 -0.63 2.40
N VAL A 6 -2.15 -1.71 2.41
CA VAL A 6 -1.79 -2.95 3.09
C VAL A 6 -1.96 -4.11 2.13
N ASP A 7 -0.86 -4.85 1.91
CA ASP A 7 -0.91 -6.18 1.35
C ASP A 7 -0.78 -7.20 2.46
N THR A 8 -1.65 -8.20 2.44
CA THR A 8 -1.66 -9.28 3.41
C THR A 8 -1.04 -10.54 2.83
N THR A 9 -0.53 -11.42 3.70
CA THR A 9 0.03 -12.71 3.27
C THR A 9 -1.01 -13.63 2.64
N CYS A 10 -2.31 -13.41 2.88
CA CYS A 10 -3.40 -14.13 2.23
C CYS A 10 -3.81 -13.51 0.87
N GLY A 11 -3.07 -12.53 0.37
CA GLY A 11 -3.23 -11.97 -0.97
C GLY A 11 -4.26 -10.85 -1.09
N ARG A 12 -4.76 -10.30 0.03
CA ARG A 12 -5.63 -9.12 -0.01
C ARG A 12 -4.78 -7.84 -0.08
N HIS A 13 -5.19 -6.94 -0.96
CA HIS A 13 -4.68 -5.58 -1.12
C HIS A 13 -5.82 -4.60 -0.76
N PHE A 14 -5.61 -3.70 0.19
CA PHE A 14 -6.62 -2.71 0.58
C PHE A 14 -6.02 -1.49 1.27
N GLN A 15 -6.80 -0.40 1.28
CA GLN A 15 -6.51 0.83 2.01
C GLN A 15 -7.05 0.75 3.44
N TRP A 16 -6.28 1.29 4.39
CA TRP A 16 -6.65 1.33 5.80
C TRP A 16 -6.28 2.66 6.44
N SER A 17 -7.19 3.23 7.23
CA SER A 17 -6.94 4.46 7.99
C SER A 17 -6.60 4.12 9.44
N ALA A 18 -5.51 4.69 9.96
CA ALA A 18 -5.10 4.54 11.35
C ALA A 18 -4.44 5.84 11.88
N PRO A 19 -4.44 6.09 13.19
CA PRO A 19 -3.73 7.24 13.78
C PRO A 19 -2.21 7.19 13.51
N ASP A 20 -1.63 6.01 13.64
CA ASP A 20 -0.22 5.72 13.50
C ASP A 20 0.00 4.25 13.07
N TYR A 21 1.26 3.89 12.85
CA TYR A 21 1.65 2.56 12.38
C TYR A 21 1.37 1.46 13.42
N GLU A 22 1.53 1.74 14.71
CA GLU A 22 1.27 0.75 15.77
C GLU A 22 -0.23 0.41 15.87
N SER A 23 -1.08 1.44 15.83
CA SER A 23 -2.53 1.31 15.82
C SER A 23 -3.03 0.53 14.61
N LEU A 24 -2.38 0.72 13.44
CA LEU A 24 -2.63 -0.08 12.24
C LEU A 24 -2.30 -1.56 12.50
N LEU A 25 -1.10 -1.86 13.00
CA LEU A 25 -0.67 -3.24 13.26
C LEU A 25 -1.60 -3.95 14.25
N GLN A 26 -2.00 -3.27 15.32
CA GLN A 26 -2.97 -3.81 16.29
C GLN A 26 -4.32 -4.08 15.63
N SER A 27 -4.81 -3.16 14.78
CA SER A 27 -6.07 -3.33 14.05
C SER A 27 -6.03 -4.50 13.09
N LEU A 28 -4.91 -4.71 12.39
CA LEU A 28 -4.70 -5.84 11.49
C LEU A 28 -4.65 -7.15 12.27
N LEU A 29 -3.91 -7.20 13.37
CA LEU A 29 -3.82 -8.37 14.24
C LEU A 29 -5.19 -8.75 14.82
N PHE A 30 -5.94 -7.77 15.33
CA PHE A 30 -7.29 -7.96 15.85
C PHE A 30 -8.24 -8.56 14.81
N ARG A 31 -8.07 -8.21 13.54
CA ARG A 31 -8.86 -8.74 12.41
C ARG A 31 -8.32 -10.05 11.84
N GLY A 32 -7.24 -10.60 12.40
CA GLY A 32 -6.60 -11.82 11.93
C GLY A 32 -5.82 -11.66 10.61
N TYR A 33 -5.48 -10.42 10.23
CA TYR A 33 -4.65 -10.17 9.06
C TYR A 33 -3.18 -10.13 9.43
N LYS A 34 -2.35 -10.81 8.62
CA LYS A 34 -0.90 -10.67 8.66
C LYS A 34 -0.46 -9.83 7.48
N ALA A 35 0.07 -8.65 7.77
CA ALA A 35 0.64 -7.78 6.75
C ALA A 35 1.91 -8.40 6.16
N LYS A 36 2.03 -8.32 4.84
CA LYS A 36 3.22 -8.62 4.05
C LYS A 36 3.92 -7.31 3.64
N PHE A 37 3.15 -6.28 3.32
CA PHE A 37 3.63 -4.97 2.93
C PHE A 37 2.68 -3.91 3.48
N ILE A 38 3.25 -2.81 3.97
CA ILE A 38 2.51 -1.63 4.44
C ILE A 38 3.29 -0.41 3.96
N MET A 39 2.58 0.56 3.40
CA MET A 39 3.16 1.84 2.99
C MET A 39 2.12 2.95 3.16
N PRO A 40 2.51 4.19 3.49
CA PRO A 40 1.60 5.34 3.44
C PRO A 40 0.99 5.48 2.04
N LEU A 41 -0.30 5.79 1.98
CA LEU A 41 -1.03 5.89 0.71
C LEU A 41 -0.42 6.93 -0.24
N ALA A 42 0.06 8.05 0.30
CA ALA A 42 0.72 9.10 -0.48
C ALA A 42 1.96 8.56 -1.21
N GLU A 43 2.86 7.88 -0.49
CA GLU A 43 4.07 7.26 -1.06
C GLU A 43 3.71 6.17 -2.08
N TYR A 44 2.67 5.38 -1.80
CA TYR A 44 2.23 4.35 -2.73
C TYR A 44 1.70 4.94 -4.05
N ASN A 45 0.94 6.04 -3.97
CA ASN A 45 0.42 6.72 -5.16
C ASN A 45 1.54 7.34 -5.99
N GLU A 46 2.53 7.97 -5.35
CA GLU A 46 3.72 8.51 -6.03
C GLU A 46 4.51 7.40 -6.75
N LEU A 47 4.74 6.28 -6.07
CA LEU A 47 5.43 5.13 -6.64
C LEU A 47 4.66 4.54 -7.83
N THR A 48 3.34 4.44 -7.71
CA THR A 48 2.48 3.89 -8.77
C THR A 48 2.47 4.81 -9.98
N ALA A 49 2.31 6.12 -9.77
CA ALA A 49 2.36 7.11 -10.86
C ALA A 49 3.72 7.10 -11.58
N PHE A 50 4.82 7.03 -10.83
CA PHE A 50 6.16 6.92 -11.41
C PHE A 50 6.30 5.64 -12.26
N ARG A 51 5.83 4.51 -11.74
CA ARG A 51 5.87 3.24 -12.46
C ARG A 51 5.04 3.28 -13.75
N GLU A 52 3.85 3.84 -13.70
CA GLU A 52 2.98 4.00 -14.87
C GLU A 52 3.58 4.93 -15.93
N GLU A 53 4.35 5.94 -15.52
CA GLU A 53 5.09 6.81 -16.44
C GLU A 53 6.21 6.04 -17.14
N VAL A 54 7.07 5.35 -16.37
CA VAL A 54 8.16 4.53 -16.92
C VAL A 54 7.62 3.45 -17.87
N GLU A 55 6.52 2.79 -17.50
CA GLU A 55 5.88 1.78 -18.35
C GLU A 55 5.30 2.38 -19.65
N ARG A 56 4.86 3.65 -19.64
CA ARG A 56 4.42 4.36 -20.84
C ARG A 56 5.59 4.74 -21.74
N GLU A 57 6.64 5.34 -21.20
CA GLU A 57 7.85 5.70 -21.97
C GLU A 57 8.48 4.48 -22.67
N LEU A 58 8.53 3.33 -21.98
CA LEU A 58 9.04 2.08 -22.55
C LEU A 58 8.18 1.54 -23.70
N LYS A 59 6.85 1.71 -23.64
CA LYS A 59 5.92 1.28 -24.70
C LYS A 59 5.97 2.21 -25.91
N GLU A 60 6.18 3.51 -25.70
CA GLU A 60 6.30 4.49 -26.79
C GLU A 60 7.66 4.42 -27.49
N SER A 61 8.68 3.89 -26.81
CA SER A 61 10.05 3.73 -27.33
C SER A 61 10.29 2.39 -28.05
N ALA A 62 9.27 1.54 -28.21
CA ALA A 62 9.35 0.20 -28.82
C ALA A 62 8.52 0.11 -30.11
#